data_AF-A0A950K8W4-F1
#
_entry.id   AF-A0A950K8W4-F1
#
_cell.length_a   1.000
_cell.length_b   1.000
_cell.length_c   1.000
_cell.angle_alpha   90.00
_cell.angle_beta   90.00
_cell.angle_gamma   90.00
#
_symmetry.space_group_name_H-M   'P 1'
#
loop_
_entity.id
_entity.type
_entity.pdbx_description
1 polymer ?
#
loop_
_entity_poly.entity_id
_entity_poly.type
_entity_poly.pdbx_seq_one_letter_code
_entity_poly.pdbx_strand_id
1 'polypeptide(L)'
;MKTLAIIAALALCGSAAFAQDNVKAEYEGKLNNIKVTLDFQNAPIDQVVDYLREISGLNIFVDGKVRDKNLVVSLKVTEISLRSIFGLILKPHNCDILFKDGVLQLMTKEDVADKTMKMEIYDCRDILYPVTNFPGIDLDLNANGPGVVVTPDMGDTGSEIPIEEMVRSHTGGRSWEENPKAVVKMQNGLLVIKNTPEVHKQVRRLLDLLRANK
;
A
#
# COMPACT_ATOMS: atom_id res chain seq x y z
N MET A 1 -31.49 1.76 -33.46
CA MET A 1 -30.03 1.98 -33.58
C MET A 1 -29.61 2.98 -32.52
N LYS A 2 -28.57 2.68 -31.72
CA LYS A 2 -28.04 3.43 -30.54
C LYS A 2 -28.57 2.99 -29.17
N THR A 3 -28.02 1.92 -28.59
CA THR A 3 -27.92 1.70 -27.11
C THR A 3 -27.04 0.51 -26.67
N LEU A 4 -26.42 -0.26 -27.56
CA LEU A 4 -25.74 -1.53 -27.20
C LEU A 4 -24.19 -1.49 -27.10
N ALA A 5 -23.54 -0.33 -27.18
CA ALA A 5 -22.09 -0.25 -27.31
C ALA A 5 -21.29 -0.08 -26.00
N ILE A 6 -21.93 0.07 -24.83
CA ILE A 6 -21.22 0.51 -23.59
C ILE A 6 -20.88 -0.67 -22.65
N ILE A 7 -21.44 -1.86 -22.83
CA ILE A 7 -21.18 -3.00 -21.91
C ILE A 7 -19.93 -3.82 -22.32
N ALA A 8 -19.41 -3.66 -23.53
CA ALA A 8 -18.22 -4.42 -23.99
C ALA A 8 -16.87 -3.84 -23.54
N ALA A 9 -16.83 -2.60 -23.01
CA ALA A 9 -15.57 -1.95 -22.63
C ALA A 9 -15.08 -2.31 -21.21
N LEU A 10 -15.95 -2.84 -20.33
CA LEU A 10 -15.59 -3.20 -18.96
C LEU A 10 -15.09 -4.65 -18.82
N ALA A 11 -15.30 -5.50 -19.83
CA ALA A 11 -14.85 -6.90 -19.84
C ALA A 11 -13.40 -7.09 -20.28
N LEU A 12 -12.77 -6.07 -20.88
CA LEU A 12 -11.38 -6.14 -21.38
C LEU A 12 -10.32 -5.72 -20.36
N CYS A 13 -10.70 -5.08 -19.25
CA CYS A 13 -9.73 -4.69 -18.21
C CYS A 13 -9.44 -5.79 -17.17
N GLY A 14 -10.29 -6.82 -17.09
CA GLY A 14 -10.08 -7.92 -16.13
C GLY A 14 -8.91 -8.84 -16.48
N SER A 15 -8.72 -9.15 -17.76
CA SER A 15 -7.71 -10.11 -18.21
C SER A 15 -6.27 -9.60 -18.06
N ALA A 16 -6.01 -8.30 -18.22
CA ALA A 16 -4.67 -7.73 -18.07
C ALA A 16 -4.17 -7.77 -16.61
N ALA A 17 -5.05 -7.49 -15.64
CA ALA A 17 -4.70 -7.53 -14.22
C ALA A 17 -4.40 -8.97 -13.75
N PHE A 18 -5.22 -9.95 -14.16
CA PHE A 18 -4.97 -11.36 -13.85
C PHE A 18 -3.75 -11.92 -14.59
N ALA A 19 -3.49 -11.51 -15.83
CA ALA A 19 -2.27 -11.89 -16.55
C ALA A 19 -1.01 -11.40 -15.82
N GLN A 20 -1.03 -10.16 -15.35
CA GLN A 20 0.11 -9.57 -14.63
C GLN A 20 0.38 -10.24 -13.28
N ASP A 21 -0.66 -10.69 -12.58
CA ASP A 21 -0.53 -11.43 -11.32
C ASP A 21 0.08 -12.84 -11.53
N ASN A 22 -0.36 -13.56 -12.57
CA ASN A 22 0.21 -14.86 -12.94
C ASN A 22 1.68 -14.77 -13.34
N VAL A 23 2.05 -13.77 -14.15
CA VAL A 23 3.45 -13.56 -14.55
C VAL A 23 4.30 -13.18 -13.33
N LYS A 24 3.76 -12.34 -12.42
CA LYS A 24 4.46 -12.00 -11.17
C LYS A 24 4.73 -13.24 -10.32
N ALA A 25 3.73 -14.11 -10.14
CA ALA A 25 3.88 -15.34 -9.37
C ALA A 25 4.92 -16.29 -9.98
N GLU A 26 5.00 -16.37 -11.31
CA GLU A 26 6.04 -17.15 -12.00
C GLU A 26 7.44 -16.60 -11.71
N TYR A 27 7.62 -15.29 -11.76
CA TYR A 27 8.89 -14.64 -11.44
C TYR A 27 9.26 -14.85 -9.96
N GLU A 28 8.31 -14.72 -9.03
CA GLU A 28 8.54 -14.99 -7.62
C GLU A 28 8.92 -16.45 -7.35
N GLY A 29 8.29 -17.39 -8.07
CA GLY A 29 8.65 -18.81 -8.03
C GLY A 29 10.08 -19.07 -8.49
N LYS A 30 10.49 -18.47 -9.62
CA LYS A 30 11.86 -18.57 -10.14
C LYS A 30 12.88 -17.96 -9.17
N LEU A 31 12.58 -16.81 -8.56
CA LEU A 31 13.45 -16.15 -7.58
C LEU A 31 13.72 -17.00 -6.34
N ASN A 32 12.74 -17.80 -5.91
CA ASN A 32 12.84 -18.61 -4.71
C ASN A 32 13.44 -20.00 -5.00
N ASN A 33 13.21 -20.56 -6.19
CA ASN A 33 13.62 -21.92 -6.52
C ASN A 33 15.05 -22.02 -7.08
N ILE A 34 15.51 -21.00 -7.81
CA ILE A 34 16.85 -21.01 -8.41
C ILE A 34 17.89 -20.72 -7.32
N LYS A 35 18.72 -21.73 -7.04
CA LYS A 35 19.89 -21.62 -6.17
C LYS A 35 21.13 -21.39 -7.01
N VAL A 36 21.94 -20.41 -6.62
CA VAL A 36 23.15 -20.05 -7.33
C VAL A 36 24.32 -19.97 -6.37
N THR A 37 25.48 -20.41 -6.84
CA THR A 37 26.77 -20.22 -6.16
C THR A 37 27.52 -19.13 -6.90
N LEU A 38 27.90 -18.07 -6.19
CA LEU A 38 28.53 -16.87 -6.73
C LEU A 38 29.79 -16.57 -5.93
N ASP A 39 30.88 -16.26 -6.65
CA ASP A 39 32.10 -15.70 -6.06
C ASP A 39 32.49 -14.47 -6.89
N PHE A 40 32.09 -13.30 -6.40
CA PHE A 40 32.42 -12.02 -6.99
C PHE A 40 33.36 -11.26 -6.07
N GLN A 41 34.45 -10.76 -6.65
CA GLN A 41 35.42 -9.90 -5.97
C GLN A 41 35.47 -8.55 -6.69
N ASN A 42 34.97 -7.50 -6.02
CA ASN A 42 34.92 -6.13 -6.56
C ASN A 42 34.31 -6.03 -7.97
N ALA A 43 33.23 -6.78 -8.23
CA ALA A 43 32.55 -6.75 -9.51
C ALA A 43 31.55 -5.57 -9.58
N PRO A 44 31.43 -4.88 -10.71
CA PRO A 44 30.41 -3.84 -10.89
C PRO A 44 29.01 -4.48 -10.94
N ILE A 45 28.02 -3.78 -10.38
CA ILE A 45 26.64 -4.27 -10.30
C ILE A 45 26.07 -4.68 -11.67
N ASP A 46 26.45 -3.98 -12.75
CA ASP A 46 26.01 -4.30 -14.11
C ASP A 46 26.42 -5.72 -14.53
N GLN A 47 27.68 -6.10 -14.30
CA GLN A 47 28.18 -7.45 -14.64
C GLN A 47 27.50 -8.52 -13.78
N VAL A 48 27.28 -8.23 -12.50
CA VAL A 48 26.58 -9.14 -11.59
C VAL A 48 25.13 -9.34 -12.06
N VAL A 49 24.43 -8.27 -12.44
CA VAL A 49 23.06 -8.34 -12.95
C VAL A 49 22.98 -9.07 -14.28
N ASP A 50 23.92 -8.85 -15.20
CA ASP A 50 23.98 -9.56 -16.48
C ASP A 50 24.19 -11.07 -16.25
N TYR A 51 25.08 -11.45 -15.34
CA TYR A 51 25.26 -12.85 -14.95
C TYR A 51 24.00 -13.47 -14.33
N LEU A 52 23.33 -12.73 -13.45
CA LEU A 52 22.06 -13.17 -12.87
C LEU A 52 20.96 -13.29 -13.93
N ARG A 53 20.97 -12.45 -14.97
CA ARG A 53 20.05 -12.52 -16.11
C ARG A 53 20.26 -13.83 -16.89
N GLU A 54 21.50 -14.20 -17.17
CA GLU A 54 21.86 -15.42 -17.91
C GLU A 54 21.43 -16.69 -17.17
N ILE A 55 21.68 -16.77 -15.85
CA ILE A 55 21.32 -17.96 -15.07
C ILE A 55 19.82 -18.04 -14.83
N SER A 56 19.19 -16.93 -14.49
CA SER A 56 17.77 -16.94 -14.10
C SER A 56 16.83 -16.97 -15.30
N GLY A 57 17.30 -16.54 -16.47
CA GLY A 57 16.46 -16.33 -17.66
C GLY A 57 15.40 -15.23 -17.46
N LEU A 58 15.52 -14.41 -16.41
CA LEU A 58 14.56 -13.36 -16.10
C LEU A 58 14.96 -12.06 -16.77
N ASN A 59 13.99 -11.31 -17.27
CA ASN A 59 14.26 -9.97 -17.74
C ASN A 59 14.46 -9.02 -16.54
N ILE A 60 15.68 -8.49 -16.39
CA ILE A 60 16.07 -7.57 -15.32
C ILE A 60 16.52 -6.25 -15.95
N PHE A 61 15.86 -5.16 -15.56
CA PHE A 61 16.17 -3.80 -15.95
C PHE A 61 16.81 -3.05 -14.79
N VAL A 62 17.94 -2.39 -15.03
CA VAL A 62 18.64 -1.58 -14.02
C VAL A 62 18.31 -0.11 -14.27
N ASP A 63 17.82 0.58 -13.24
CA ASP A 63 17.54 2.02 -13.31
C ASP A 63 18.87 2.81 -13.44
N GLY A 64 18.86 3.89 -14.24
CA GLY A 64 20.03 4.74 -14.46
C GLY A 64 20.59 5.30 -13.16
N LYS A 65 19.73 5.64 -12.20
CA LYS A 65 20.17 6.16 -10.89
C LYS A 65 20.98 5.16 -10.06
N VAL A 66 20.78 3.86 -10.29
CA VAL A 66 21.59 2.82 -9.64
C VAL A 66 22.92 2.68 -10.36
N ARG A 67 22.90 2.77 -11.69
CA ARG A 67 24.09 2.70 -12.54
C ARG A 67 25.07 3.85 -12.24
N ASP A 68 24.55 5.05 -12.02
CA ASP A 68 25.34 6.24 -11.72
C ASP A 68 26.13 6.14 -10.40
N LYS A 69 25.73 5.24 -9.49
CA LYS A 69 26.42 5.04 -8.21
C LYS A 69 27.68 4.17 -8.32
N ASN A 70 27.99 3.61 -9.50
CA ASN A 70 29.16 2.73 -9.73
C ASN A 70 29.35 1.70 -8.60
N LEU A 71 28.26 1.02 -8.24
CA LEU A 71 28.25 0.09 -7.11
C LEU A 71 29.15 -1.11 -7.42
N VAL A 72 30.12 -1.32 -6.54
CA VAL A 72 30.95 -2.53 -6.53
C VAL A 72 30.45 -3.48 -5.46
N VAL A 73 30.35 -4.74 -5.83
CA VAL A 73 29.82 -5.80 -4.98
C VAL A 73 30.90 -6.85 -4.81
N SER A 74 31.22 -7.17 -3.56
CA SER A 74 32.05 -8.33 -3.22
C SER A 74 31.18 -9.30 -2.42
N LEU A 75 30.84 -10.43 -3.03
CA LEU A 75 29.94 -11.41 -2.44
C LEU A 75 30.42 -12.82 -2.78
N LYS A 76 30.60 -13.62 -1.74
CA LYS A 76 30.86 -15.06 -1.84
C LYS A 76 29.74 -15.83 -1.16
N VAL A 77 28.93 -16.52 -1.95
CA VAL A 77 27.76 -17.25 -1.47
C VAL A 77 27.65 -18.59 -2.19
N THR A 78 27.26 -19.63 -1.44
CA THR A 78 27.10 -21.00 -1.93
C THR A 78 25.65 -21.45 -1.76
N GLU A 79 25.03 -21.93 -2.84
CA GLU A 79 23.66 -22.49 -2.85
C GLU A 79 22.57 -21.57 -2.24
N ILE A 80 22.64 -20.27 -2.51
CA ILE A 80 21.65 -19.30 -2.02
C ILE A 80 20.60 -19.00 -3.10
N SER A 81 19.35 -18.78 -2.68
CA SER A 81 18.27 -18.36 -3.59
C SER A 81 18.54 -16.98 -4.22
N LEU A 82 18.11 -16.77 -5.46
CA LEU A 82 18.23 -15.47 -6.13
C LEU A 82 17.61 -14.33 -5.30
N ARG A 83 16.47 -14.57 -4.66
CA ARG A 83 15.83 -13.57 -3.77
C ARG A 83 16.77 -13.13 -2.64
N SER A 84 17.40 -14.10 -1.97
CA SER A 84 18.33 -13.81 -0.89
C SER A 84 19.59 -13.10 -1.40
N ILE A 85 20.08 -13.47 -2.59
CA ILE A 85 21.20 -12.79 -3.25
C ILE A 85 20.87 -11.32 -3.51
N PHE A 86 19.74 -11.02 -4.14
CA PHE A 86 19.30 -9.63 -4.34
C PHE A 86 19.16 -8.88 -3.01
N GLY A 87 18.63 -9.53 -1.97
CA GLY A 87 18.57 -8.94 -0.63
C GLY A 87 19.96 -8.61 -0.06
N LEU A 88 20.96 -9.47 -0.25
CA LEU A 88 22.33 -9.25 0.25
C LEU A 88 23.07 -8.16 -0.54
N ILE A 89 22.87 -8.12 -1.85
CA ILE A 89 23.52 -7.15 -2.73
C ILE A 89 22.89 -5.76 -2.57
N LEU A 90 21.55 -5.68 -2.49
CA LEU A 90 20.85 -4.40 -2.59
C LEU A 90 20.66 -3.68 -1.25
N LYS A 91 20.53 -4.43 -0.14
CA LYS A 91 20.44 -3.85 1.22
C LYS A 91 21.56 -2.86 1.56
N PRO A 92 22.86 -3.15 1.36
CA PRO A 92 23.93 -2.21 1.71
C PRO A 92 23.93 -0.94 0.84
N HIS A 93 23.32 -1.00 -0.35
CA HIS A 93 23.29 0.10 -1.30
C HIS A 93 21.96 0.88 -1.33
N ASN A 94 21.06 0.62 -0.38
CA ASN A 94 19.70 1.21 -0.33
C ASN A 94 18.93 1.06 -1.65
N CYS A 95 19.12 -0.08 -2.31
CA CYS A 95 18.39 -0.45 -3.53
C CYS A 95 17.40 -1.56 -3.22
N ASP A 96 16.39 -1.72 -4.07
CA ASP A 96 15.42 -2.80 -3.96
C ASP A 96 14.89 -3.19 -5.35
N ILE A 97 14.26 -4.36 -5.44
CA ILE A 97 13.68 -4.89 -6.67
C ILE A 97 12.17 -4.64 -6.70
N LEU A 98 11.68 -4.16 -7.84
CA LEU A 98 10.26 -4.00 -8.10
C LEU A 98 9.88 -4.74 -9.37
N PHE A 99 8.94 -5.68 -9.27
CA PHE A 99 8.34 -6.29 -10.45
C PHE A 99 7.26 -5.37 -11.01
N LYS A 100 7.49 -4.81 -12.21
CA LYS A 100 6.53 -3.93 -12.89
C LYS A 100 6.67 -4.08 -14.41
N ASP A 101 5.53 -4.04 -15.10
CA ASP A 101 5.46 -4.12 -16.57
C ASP A 101 6.10 -5.40 -17.16
N GLY A 102 6.05 -6.52 -16.42
CA GLY A 102 6.60 -7.81 -16.86
C GLY A 102 8.12 -7.94 -16.72
N VAL A 103 8.79 -6.97 -16.08
CA VAL A 103 10.25 -6.93 -15.91
C VAL A 103 10.60 -6.69 -14.45
N LEU A 104 11.71 -7.28 -13.99
CA LEU A 104 12.29 -6.95 -12.69
C LEU A 104 13.08 -5.66 -12.81
N GLN A 105 12.60 -4.58 -12.19
CA GLN A 105 13.29 -3.30 -12.15
C GLN A 105 14.12 -3.22 -10.88
N LEU A 106 15.43 -3.03 -11.01
CA LEU A 106 16.35 -2.75 -9.91
C LEU A 106 16.48 -1.24 -9.79
N MET A 107 16.04 -0.70 -8.67
CA MET A 107 15.94 0.75 -8.46
C MET A 107 16.26 1.12 -7.01
N THR A 108 16.36 2.42 -6.72
CA THR A 108 16.60 2.90 -5.36
C THR A 108 15.35 2.68 -4.49
N LYS A 109 15.53 2.50 -3.17
CA LYS A 109 14.41 2.34 -2.23
C LYS A 109 13.39 3.48 -2.32
N GLU A 110 13.88 4.70 -2.51
CA GLU A 110 13.06 5.91 -2.70
C GLU A 110 12.19 5.81 -3.95
N ASP A 111 12.78 5.42 -5.08
CA ASP A 111 12.01 5.27 -6.32
C ASP A 111 11.04 4.08 -6.25
N VAL A 112 11.38 2.99 -5.56
CA VAL A 112 10.45 1.86 -5.33
C VAL A 112 9.22 2.36 -4.59
N ALA A 113 9.44 3.11 -3.50
CA ALA A 113 8.35 3.68 -2.71
C ALA A 113 7.47 4.56 -3.61
N ASP A 114 8.07 5.49 -4.35
CA ASP A 114 7.36 6.39 -5.26
C ASP A 114 6.51 5.67 -6.32
N LYS A 115 7.05 4.62 -6.96
CA LYS A 115 6.33 3.85 -7.99
C LYS A 115 5.25 2.94 -7.43
N THR A 116 5.27 2.66 -6.13
CA THR A 116 4.37 1.71 -5.44
C THR A 116 3.28 2.42 -4.64
N MET A 117 3.41 3.72 -4.40
CA MET A 117 2.39 4.52 -3.73
C MET A 117 1.06 4.50 -4.49
N LYS A 118 -0.02 4.23 -3.76
CA LYS A 118 -1.40 4.33 -4.23
C LYS A 118 -2.14 5.34 -3.36
N MET A 119 -3.16 5.97 -3.92
CA MET A 119 -4.09 6.81 -3.18
C MET A 119 -5.37 6.01 -2.99
N GLU A 120 -5.77 5.81 -1.74
CA GLU A 120 -7.05 5.19 -1.38
C GLU A 120 -7.81 6.11 -0.42
N ILE A 121 -9.14 6.10 -0.56
CA ILE A 121 -10.05 6.88 0.26
C ILE A 121 -10.83 5.87 1.12
N TYR A 122 -10.83 6.09 2.44
CA TYR A 122 -11.57 5.28 3.40
C TYR A 122 -12.71 6.10 3.99
N ASP A 123 -13.89 5.52 4.11
CA ASP A 123 -15.01 6.12 4.85
C ASP A 123 -14.89 5.75 6.33
N CYS A 124 -14.78 6.77 7.19
CA CYS A 124 -14.67 6.64 8.64
C CYS A 124 -15.85 7.31 9.37
N ARG A 125 -16.93 7.69 8.66
CA ARG A 125 -18.11 8.35 9.27
C ARG A 125 -18.81 7.45 10.27
N ASP A 126 -18.79 6.15 10.02
CA ASP A 126 -19.29 5.11 10.92
C ASP A 126 -18.53 5.07 12.25
N ILE A 127 -17.24 5.39 12.25
CA ILE A 127 -16.40 5.43 13.45
C ILE A 127 -16.57 6.77 14.18
N LEU A 128 -16.65 7.88 13.45
CA LEU A 128 -16.68 9.23 14.03
C LEU A 128 -18.03 9.62 14.63
N TYR A 129 -19.14 9.20 14.02
CA TYR A 129 -20.47 9.57 14.48
C TYR A 129 -21.13 8.36 15.17
N PRO A 130 -21.37 8.40 16.50
CA PRO A 130 -22.28 7.46 17.12
C PRO A 130 -23.68 7.65 16.49
N VAL A 131 -24.45 6.56 16.38
CA VAL A 131 -25.83 6.68 15.90
C VAL A 131 -26.58 7.50 16.94
N THR A 132 -26.98 8.72 16.57
CA THR A 132 -27.76 9.59 17.45
C THR A 132 -29.07 8.87 17.77
N ASN A 133 -29.27 8.52 19.04
CA ASN A 133 -30.57 8.08 19.50
C ASN A 133 -31.44 9.33 19.61
N PHE A 134 -32.47 9.43 18.77
CA PHE A 134 -33.44 10.51 18.87
C PHE A 134 -34.53 10.06 19.85
N PRO A 135 -34.50 10.48 21.13
CA PRO A 135 -35.55 10.13 22.06
C PRO A 135 -36.89 10.62 21.49
N GLY A 136 -37.91 9.76 21.56
CA GLY A 136 -39.26 10.13 21.20
C GLY A 136 -39.76 11.26 22.10
N ILE A 137 -40.63 12.11 21.56
CA ILE A 137 -41.31 13.14 22.35
C ILE A 137 -42.33 12.42 23.22
N ASP A 138 -42.18 12.49 24.54
CA ASP A 138 -43.23 12.05 25.47
C ASP A 138 -44.39 13.06 25.42
N LEU A 139 -45.52 12.61 24.84
CA LEU A 139 -46.76 13.40 24.79
C LEU A 139 -47.59 13.11 26.05
N ASP A 140 -47.47 13.96 27.07
CA ASP A 140 -48.37 13.92 28.23
C ASP A 140 -49.66 14.68 27.90
N LEU A 141 -50.78 13.94 27.79
CA LEU A 141 -52.11 14.50 27.54
C LEU A 141 -52.80 14.81 28.87
N ASN A 142 -52.23 15.70 29.68
CA ASN A 142 -52.89 16.20 30.88
C ASN A 142 -53.81 17.39 30.55
N ALA A 143 -55.01 17.42 31.16
CA ALA A 143 -56.14 18.26 30.80
C ALA A 143 -56.00 19.78 31.07
N ASN A 144 -54.81 20.27 31.42
CA ASN A 144 -54.52 21.68 31.64
C ASN A 144 -53.49 22.20 30.62
N GLY A 145 -53.95 22.35 29.37
CA GLY A 145 -53.28 23.12 28.31
C GLY A 145 -52.23 22.34 27.49
N PRO A 146 -52.21 22.47 26.15
CA PRO A 146 -51.23 21.79 25.32
C PRO A 146 -49.88 22.52 25.43
N GLY A 147 -48.97 21.99 26.24
CA GLY A 147 -47.58 22.45 26.33
C GLY A 147 -46.62 21.35 25.87
N VAL A 148 -46.00 21.53 24.70
CA VAL A 148 -44.89 20.66 24.27
C VAL A 148 -43.61 21.17 24.91
N VAL A 149 -43.04 20.41 25.84
CA VAL A 149 -41.69 20.68 26.36
C VAL A 149 -40.70 20.01 25.43
N VAL A 150 -40.14 20.78 24.50
CA VAL A 150 -38.97 20.35 23.72
C VAL A 150 -37.75 20.53 24.60
N THR A 151 -37.23 19.46 25.21
CA THR A 151 -35.88 19.49 25.77
C THR A 151 -34.90 19.48 24.61
N PRO A 152 -34.10 20.54 24.38
CA PRO A 152 -33.03 20.48 23.41
C PRO A 152 -32.01 19.48 23.94
N ASP A 153 -31.94 18.31 23.30
CA ASP A 153 -30.82 17.41 23.50
C ASP A 153 -29.57 18.16 23.02
N MET A 154 -28.63 18.41 23.93
CA MET A 154 -27.28 18.82 23.55
C MET A 154 -26.68 17.59 22.89
N GLY A 155 -26.96 17.42 21.59
CA GLY A 155 -26.48 16.28 20.81
C GLY A 155 -25.00 16.08 21.11
N ASP A 156 -24.69 14.91 21.67
CA ASP A 156 -23.35 14.50 22.01
C ASP A 156 -22.46 14.84 20.82
N THR A 157 -21.60 15.82 21.01
CA THR A 157 -20.72 16.31 19.95
C THR A 157 -19.75 15.16 19.75
N GLY A 158 -20.08 14.30 18.78
CA GLY A 158 -19.49 12.98 18.63
C GLY A 158 -18.00 13.07 18.86
N SER A 159 -17.54 12.28 19.83
CA SER A 159 -16.14 12.25 20.25
C SER A 159 -15.25 12.31 19.02
N GLU A 160 -14.52 13.42 18.84
CA GLU A 160 -13.59 13.58 17.73
C GLU A 160 -12.42 12.63 17.98
N ILE A 161 -12.62 11.34 17.70
CA ILE A 161 -11.54 10.36 17.74
C ILE A 161 -10.50 10.90 16.75
N PRO A 162 -9.26 11.19 17.17
CA PRO A 162 -8.24 11.74 16.29
C PRO A 162 -7.68 10.62 15.40
N ILE A 163 -8.52 10.14 14.47
CA ILE A 163 -8.21 9.01 13.57
C ILE A 163 -6.95 9.32 12.76
N GLU A 164 -6.76 10.57 12.33
CA GLU A 164 -5.56 10.97 11.60
C GLU A 164 -4.28 10.74 12.43
N GLU A 165 -4.29 11.15 13.70
CA GLU A 165 -3.13 10.99 14.60
C GLU A 165 -2.88 9.51 14.92
N MET A 166 -3.95 8.76 15.17
CA MET A 166 -3.86 7.33 15.45
C MET A 166 -3.36 6.54 14.25
N VAL A 167 -3.77 6.90 13.04
CA VAL A 167 -3.24 6.31 11.80
C VAL A 167 -1.75 6.64 11.67
N ARG A 168 -1.35 7.89 11.94
CA ARG A 168 0.06 8.29 11.86
C ARG A 168 0.94 7.58 12.90
N SER A 169 0.43 7.35 14.10
CA SER A 169 1.20 6.71 15.19
C SER A 169 1.24 5.19 15.09
N HIS A 170 0.15 4.54 14.65
CA HIS A 170 0.05 3.07 14.62
C HIS A 170 0.32 2.43 13.26
N THR A 171 0.34 3.19 12.16
CA THR A 171 0.61 2.65 10.82
C THR A 171 1.82 3.31 10.19
N GLY A 172 2.48 2.62 9.26
CA GLY A 172 3.49 3.21 8.38
C GLY A 172 4.83 3.60 9.01
N GLY A 173 4.95 3.83 10.32
CA GLY A 173 6.22 4.13 11.00
C GLY A 173 7.04 5.20 10.26
N ARG A 174 8.30 4.88 9.92
CA ARG A 174 9.20 5.78 9.16
C ARG A 174 8.73 6.10 7.74
N SER A 175 7.75 5.39 7.17
CA SER A 175 7.28 5.67 5.81
C SER A 175 6.63 7.05 5.66
N TRP A 176 6.09 7.62 6.75
CA TRP A 176 5.53 8.97 6.74
C TRP A 176 6.60 10.07 6.75
N GLU A 177 7.80 9.77 7.28
CA GLU A 177 8.93 10.70 7.39
C GLU A 177 9.91 10.54 6.22
N GLU A 178 10.18 9.31 5.79
CA GLU A 178 11.10 8.99 4.69
C GLU A 178 10.54 9.39 3.32
N ASN A 179 9.22 9.53 3.19
CA ASN A 179 8.58 9.77 1.89
C ASN A 179 7.83 11.11 1.84
N PRO A 180 8.34 12.12 1.12
CA PRO A 180 7.70 13.45 1.04
C PRO A 180 6.35 13.45 0.29
N LYS A 181 5.99 12.35 -0.39
CA LYS A 181 4.73 12.18 -1.12
C LYS A 181 3.67 11.42 -0.33
N ALA A 182 3.99 10.94 0.87
CA ALA A 182 3.00 10.29 1.72
C ALA A 182 2.03 11.35 2.26
N VAL A 183 0.74 11.08 2.14
CA VAL A 183 -0.32 12.00 2.60
C VAL A 183 -1.29 11.21 3.44
N VAL A 184 -1.63 11.74 4.60
CA VAL A 184 -2.78 11.33 5.41
C VAL A 184 -3.56 12.60 5.70
N LYS A 185 -4.85 12.61 5.37
CA LYS A 185 -5.73 13.74 5.65
C LYS A 185 -7.13 13.26 5.90
N MET A 186 -7.73 13.70 7.01
CA MET A 186 -9.16 13.54 7.25
C MET A 186 -9.94 14.74 6.69
N GLN A 187 -11.01 14.48 5.95
CA GLN A 187 -11.91 15.52 5.44
C GLN A 187 -13.37 15.01 5.44
N ASN A 188 -14.24 15.65 6.23
CA ASN A 188 -15.68 15.35 6.30
C ASN A 188 -16.02 13.86 6.53
N GLY A 189 -15.24 13.21 7.41
CA GLY A 189 -15.33 11.79 7.72
C GLY A 189 -14.74 10.84 6.66
N LEU A 190 -14.10 11.39 5.62
CA LEU A 190 -13.32 10.62 4.64
C LEU A 190 -11.84 10.75 4.96
N LEU A 191 -11.18 9.60 5.10
CA LEU A 191 -9.75 9.52 5.31
C LEU A 191 -9.06 9.27 3.96
N VAL A 192 -8.38 10.29 3.45
CA VAL A 192 -7.59 10.21 2.21
C VAL A 192 -6.16 9.85 2.57
N ILE A 193 -5.70 8.69 2.10
CA ILE A 193 -4.34 8.22 2.32
C ILE A 193 -3.65 7.97 1.00
N LYS A 194 -2.43 8.47 0.89
CA LYS A 194 -1.48 8.14 -0.18
C LYS A 194 -0.26 7.49 0.44
N ASN A 195 -0.12 6.18 0.29
CA ASN A 195 1.04 5.44 0.79
C ASN A 195 1.21 4.10 0.02
N THR A 196 2.19 3.30 0.41
CA THR A 196 2.43 1.95 -0.11
C THR A 196 1.29 0.98 0.27
N PRO A 197 1.04 -0.08 -0.53
CA PRO A 197 -0.06 -1.01 -0.31
C PRO A 197 0.08 -1.80 1.01
N GLU A 198 1.30 -1.99 1.50
CA GLU A 198 1.59 -2.56 2.83
C GLU A 198 0.98 -1.69 3.93
N VAL A 199 1.17 -0.37 3.87
CA VAL A 199 0.58 0.57 4.84
C VAL A 199 -0.94 0.60 4.70
N HIS A 200 -1.48 0.57 3.48
CA HIS A 200 -2.93 0.48 3.27
C HIS A 200 -3.56 -0.77 3.90
N LYS A 201 -2.85 -1.91 3.96
CA LYS A 201 -3.32 -3.10 4.71
C LYS A 201 -3.35 -2.86 6.22
N GLN A 202 -2.34 -2.18 6.76
CA GLN A 202 -2.28 -1.83 8.18
C GLN A 202 -3.39 -0.85 8.55
N VAL A 203 -3.62 0.18 7.73
CA VAL A 203 -4.70 1.15 7.91
C VAL A 203 -6.06 0.45 7.92
N ARG A 204 -6.34 -0.41 6.94
CA ARG A 204 -7.60 -1.17 6.91
C ARG A 204 -7.79 -2.00 8.17
N ARG A 205 -6.76 -2.73 8.59
CA ARG A 205 -6.81 -3.52 9.83
C ARG A 205 -7.08 -2.65 11.05
N LEU A 206 -6.48 -1.46 11.14
CA LEU A 206 -6.75 -0.51 12.23
C LEU A 206 -8.20 -0.03 12.20
N LEU A 207 -8.71 0.40 11.04
CA LEU A 207 -10.09 0.86 10.88
C LEU A 207 -11.10 -0.25 11.22
N ASP A 208 -10.84 -1.48 10.80
CA ASP A 208 -11.69 -2.64 11.10
C ASP A 208 -11.70 -2.96 12.61
N LEU A 209 -10.57 -2.81 13.31
CA LEU A 209 -10.52 -2.96 14.77
C LEU A 209 -11.35 -1.89 15.49
N LEU A 210 -11.35 -0.65 15.01
CA LEU A 210 -12.18 0.42 15.59
C LEU A 210 -13.66 0.15 15.37
N ARG A 211 -14.02 -0.35 14.18
CA ARG A 211 -15.40 -0.76 13.87
C ARG A 211 -15.88 -1.91 14.75
N ALA A 212 -14.99 -2.85 15.07
CA ALA A 212 -15.33 -4.01 15.90
C ALA A 212 -15.45 -3.68 17.40
N ASN A 213 -14.93 -2.53 17.84
CA ASN A 213 -14.92 -2.11 19.25
C ASN A 213 -15.95 -0.99 19.52
N LYS A 214 -17.03 -0.95 18.73
CA LYS A 214 -18.17 -0.03 18.89
C LYS A 214 -19.35 -0.75 19.52
#